data_AF-A0A399YTD8-F1
#
_entry.id   AF-A0A399YTD8-F1
#
_cell.length_a   1.000
_cell.length_b   1.000
_cell.length_c   1.000
_cell.angle_alpha   90.00
_cell.angle_beta   90.00
_cell.angle_gamma   90.00
#
_symmetry.space_group_name_H-M   'P 1'
#
loop_
_entity.id
_entity.type
_entity.pdbx_description
1 polymer ?
#
loop_
_entity_poly.entity_id
_entity_poly.type
_entity_poly.pdbx_seq_one_letter_code
_entity_poly.pdbx_strand_id
1 'polypeptide(L)'
;MKHPHFPLHKFFARVAVVAILFGAALGLNGSLVAPPAAAAGLLAVNSFLNPDGTLNLDTQPHGTFDLRGWNVELDAVRGPVLGPASSGAQFPSAVGDWSALGSNGGGDG
;
A
#
# COMPACT_ATOMS: atom_id res chain seq x y z
N MET A 1 -3.77 -48.42 -57.23
CA MET A 1 -4.10 -47.28 -56.33
C MET A 1 -3.49 -47.58 -54.97
N LYS A 2 -2.54 -46.76 -54.49
CA LYS A 2 -1.72 -47.03 -53.31
C LYS A 2 -2.21 -46.11 -52.19
N HIS A 3 -2.87 -46.65 -51.17
CA HIS A 3 -3.38 -45.85 -50.06
C HIS A 3 -2.21 -45.35 -49.19
N PRO A 4 -2.09 -44.04 -48.92
CA PRO A 4 -1.11 -43.53 -47.99
C PRO A 4 -1.52 -43.92 -46.56
N HIS A 5 -0.74 -44.80 -45.94
CA HIS A 5 -0.93 -45.18 -44.54
C HIS A 5 -0.29 -44.09 -43.67
N PHE A 6 -1.11 -43.15 -43.19
CA PHE A 6 -0.65 -42.15 -42.23
C PHE A 6 -0.45 -42.82 -40.86
N PRO A 7 0.77 -42.81 -40.30
CA PRO A 7 1.04 -43.47 -39.03
C PRO A 7 0.40 -42.69 -37.88
N LEU A 8 -0.75 -43.18 -37.42
CA LEU A 8 -1.57 -42.63 -36.33
C LEU A 8 -0.76 -42.33 -35.04
N HIS A 9 0.29 -43.11 -34.77
CA HIS A 9 1.20 -42.91 -33.62
C HIS A 9 1.99 -41.59 -33.65
N LYS A 10 2.30 -41.05 -34.84
CA LYS A 10 3.02 -39.77 -34.99
C LYS A 10 2.11 -38.56 -34.73
N PHE A 11 0.81 -38.74 -34.90
CA PHE A 11 -0.20 -37.71 -34.63
C PHE A 11 -0.42 -37.56 -33.13
N PHE A 12 -0.54 -38.67 -32.39
CA PHE A 12 -0.66 -38.66 -30.93
C PHE A 12 0.57 -38.09 -30.22
N ALA A 13 1.78 -38.39 -30.71
CA ALA A 13 3.00 -37.81 -30.16
C ALA A 13 3.08 -36.28 -30.31
N ARG A 14 2.60 -35.72 -31.42
CA ARG A 14 2.57 -34.27 -31.66
C ARG A 14 1.55 -33.56 -30.78
N VAL A 15 0.38 -34.15 -30.59
CA VAL A 15 -0.66 -33.63 -29.68
C VAL A 15 -0.18 -33.63 -28.22
N ALA A 16 0.54 -34.67 -27.80
CA ALA A 16 1.10 -34.75 -26.46
C ALA A 16 2.15 -33.65 -26.18
N VAL A 17 3.04 -33.35 -27.13
CA VAL A 17 4.06 -32.29 -26.98
C VAL A 17 3.42 -30.89 -26.89
N VAL A 18 2.39 -30.61 -27.70
CA VAL A 18 1.68 -29.33 -27.65
C VAL A 18 0.91 -29.16 -26.34
N ALA A 19 0.31 -30.22 -25.80
CA ALA A 19 -0.40 -30.18 -24.52
C ALA A 19 0.54 -29.91 -23.32
N ILE A 20 1.76 -30.45 -23.35
CA ILE A 20 2.78 -30.22 -22.30
C ILE A 20 3.26 -28.75 -22.33
N LEU A 21 3.46 -28.17 -23.51
CA LEU A 21 3.89 -26.78 -23.64
C LEU A 21 2.79 -25.78 -23.23
N PHE A 22 1.52 -26.10 -23.50
CA PHE A 22 0.39 -25.25 -23.11
C PHE A 22 0.12 -25.28 -21.59
N GLY A 23 0.34 -26.43 -20.94
CA GLY A 23 0.24 -26.55 -19.48
C GLY A 23 1.28 -25.72 -18.73
N ALA A 24 2.49 -25.55 -19.29
CA ALA A 24 3.55 -24.74 -18.68
C ALA A 24 3.28 -23.22 -18.71
N ALA A 25 2.50 -22.73 -19.69
CA ALA A 25 2.19 -21.30 -19.84
C ALA A 25 1.13 -20.79 -18.85
N LEU A 26 0.27 -21.68 -18.33
CA LEU A 26 -0.86 -21.31 -17.47
C LEU A 26 -0.51 -21.19 -15.98
N GLY A 27 0.67 -21.69 -15.56
CA GLY A 27 1.08 -21.74 -14.15
C GLY A 27 1.76 -20.47 -13.59
N LEU A 28 2.07 -19.48 -14.43
CA LEU A 28 2.90 -18.33 -14.05
C LEU A 28 2.12 -17.08 -13.57
N ASN A 29 0.79 -17.14 -13.49
CA ASN A 29 -0.04 -16.00 -13.06
C ASN A 29 -0.28 -15.94 -11.54
N GLY A 30 0.50 -16.66 -10.75
CA GLY A 30 0.51 -16.49 -9.30
C GLY A 30 1.13 -15.14 -8.98
N SER A 31 0.30 -14.09 -8.80
CA SER A 31 0.74 -12.86 -8.16
C SER A 31 1.20 -13.23 -6.76
N LEU A 32 2.52 -13.32 -6.57
CA LEU A 32 3.14 -13.32 -5.25
C LEU A 32 2.92 -11.92 -4.68
N VAL A 33 1.72 -11.65 -4.19
CA VAL A 33 1.49 -10.52 -3.30
C VAL A 33 2.27 -10.86 -2.04
N ALA A 34 3.48 -10.30 -1.94
CA ALA A 34 4.20 -10.28 -0.68
C ALA A 34 3.26 -9.64 0.36
N PRO A 35 3.03 -10.27 1.53
CA PRO A 35 2.34 -9.58 2.60
C PRO A 35 3.08 -8.26 2.84
N PRO A 36 2.37 -7.14 3.09
CA PRO A 36 3.03 -5.90 3.44
C PRO A 36 3.97 -6.21 4.60
N ALA A 37 5.25 -5.84 4.46
CA ALA A 37 6.21 -6.00 5.54
C ALA A 37 5.58 -5.38 6.80
N ALA A 38 5.51 -6.16 7.89
CA ALA A 38 5.00 -5.66 9.16
C ALA A 38 5.75 -4.36 9.47
N ALA A 39 5.01 -3.25 9.62
CA ALA A 39 5.59 -1.93 9.82
C ALA A 39 6.53 -1.99 11.02
N ALA A 40 7.84 -2.00 10.75
CA ALA A 40 8.83 -1.95 11.80
C ALA A 40 8.64 -0.60 12.52
N GLY A 41 8.19 -0.67 13.77
CA GLY A 41 8.08 0.49 14.66
C GLY A 41 6.74 1.22 14.63
N LEU A 42 5.61 0.55 14.89
CA LEU A 42 4.38 1.27 15.23
C LEU A 42 4.56 1.89 16.63
N LEU A 43 4.52 3.22 16.69
CA LEU A 43 4.70 4.01 17.90
C LEU A 43 3.33 4.29 18.53
N ALA A 44 3.20 4.03 19.83
CA ALA A 44 2.00 4.34 20.58
C ALA A 44 1.90 5.85 20.81
N VAL A 45 0.93 6.51 20.17
CA VAL A 45 0.77 7.98 20.20
C VAL A 45 0.79 8.52 21.64
N ASN A 46 0.04 7.91 22.57
CA ASN A 46 -0.04 8.35 23.97
C ASN A 46 1.32 8.45 24.68
N SER A 47 2.29 7.62 24.30
CA SER A 47 3.63 7.62 24.92
C SER A 47 4.48 8.83 24.50
N PHE A 48 4.04 9.56 23.48
CA PHE A 48 4.74 10.70 22.90
C PHE A 48 3.89 11.97 22.95
N LEU A 49 2.84 12.02 23.77
CA LEU A 49 2.06 13.25 23.95
C LEU A 49 2.56 14.04 25.15
N ASN A 50 2.73 15.34 24.96
CA ASN A 50 2.78 16.29 26.05
C ASN A 50 1.40 16.42 26.70
N PRO A 51 1.31 16.94 27.94
CA PRO A 51 0.03 17.15 28.61
C PRO A 51 -0.96 18.05 27.86
N ASP A 52 -0.46 18.91 26.96
CA ASP A 52 -1.26 19.82 26.14
C ASP A 52 -1.70 19.21 24.80
N GLY A 53 -1.38 17.95 24.54
CA GLY A 53 -1.72 17.21 23.32
C GLY A 53 -0.74 17.41 22.15
N THR A 54 0.30 18.22 22.30
CA THR A 54 1.37 18.29 21.28
C THR A 54 2.24 17.05 21.31
N LEU A 55 2.89 16.75 20.18
CA LEU A 55 3.74 15.58 20.03
C LEU A 55 5.17 15.87 20.52
N ASN A 56 5.68 15.05 21.43
CA ASN A 56 7.04 15.08 21.93
C ASN A 56 7.94 14.17 21.09
N LEU A 57 8.91 14.77 20.39
CA LEU A 57 9.86 14.08 19.52
C LEU A 57 11.31 14.21 20.01
N ASP A 58 11.53 14.61 21.26
CA ASP A 58 12.88 14.88 21.79
C ASP A 58 13.77 13.63 21.75
N THR A 59 13.17 12.44 21.89
CA THR A 59 13.87 11.16 21.80
C THR A 59 14.13 10.70 20.36
N GLN A 60 13.72 11.49 19.36
CA GLN A 60 13.79 11.18 17.92
C GLN A 60 13.35 9.76 17.59
N PRO A 61 12.10 9.38 17.93
CA PRO A 61 11.64 8.03 17.69
C PRO A 61 11.61 7.73 16.19
N HIS A 62 12.11 6.56 15.80
CA HIS A 62 12.03 6.06 14.44
C HIS A 62 10.87 5.08 14.33
N GLY A 63 9.87 5.41 13.49
CA GLY A 63 8.68 4.59 13.35
C GLY A 63 7.53 5.34 12.73
N THR A 64 6.34 4.75 12.83
CA THR A 64 5.08 5.32 12.33
C THR A 64 4.05 5.38 13.44
N PHE A 65 3.33 6.49 13.52
CA PHE A 65 2.19 6.62 14.41
C PHE A 65 0.93 6.12 13.72
N ASP A 66 0.15 5.30 14.44
CA ASP A 66 -1.23 5.00 14.03
C ASP A 66 -2.17 6.06 14.58
N LEU A 67 -2.63 6.94 13.68
CA LEU A 67 -3.53 8.05 14.03
C LEU A 67 -5.01 7.69 13.86
N ARG A 68 -5.34 6.41 13.60
CA ARG A 68 -6.76 5.99 13.55
C ARG A 68 -7.40 6.18 14.92
N GLY A 69 -8.57 6.81 14.95
CA GLY A 69 -9.24 7.15 16.20
C GLY A 69 -8.62 8.31 16.96
N TRP A 70 -7.72 9.08 16.34
CA TRP A 70 -7.20 10.34 16.86
C TRP A 70 -7.78 11.52 16.07
N ASN A 71 -8.11 12.59 16.79
CA ASN A 71 -8.31 13.91 16.20
C ASN A 71 -6.97 14.63 16.13
N VAL A 72 -6.69 15.26 14.99
CA VAL A 72 -5.51 16.10 14.80
C VAL A 72 -5.99 17.50 14.45
N GLU A 73 -5.73 18.45 15.33
CA GLU A 73 -6.07 19.85 15.14
C GLU A 73 -4.80 20.66 14.86
N LEU A 74 -4.88 21.62 13.95
CA LEU A 74 -3.77 22.53 13.64
C LEU A 74 -3.89 23.77 14.51
N ASP A 75 -2.97 23.94 15.45
CA ASP A 75 -2.78 25.17 16.20
C ASP A 75 -1.64 25.98 15.57
N ALA A 76 -1.89 27.25 15.27
CA ALA A 76 -0.94 28.10 14.56
C ALA A 76 0.37 28.39 15.32
N VAL A 77 0.36 28.25 16.65
CA VAL A 77 1.52 28.52 17.52
C VAL A 77 2.19 27.23 17.96
N ARG A 78 1.41 26.19 18.26
CA ARG A 78 1.87 24.92 18.84
C ARG A 78 2.07 23.82 17.79
N GLY A 79 1.55 24.00 16.58
CA GLY A 79 1.55 22.97 15.54
C GLY A 79 0.42 21.94 15.73
N PRO A 80 0.62 20.68 15.30
CA PRO A 80 -0.38 19.64 15.45
C PRO A 80 -0.64 19.28 16.92
N VAL A 81 -1.90 19.36 17.32
CA VAL A 81 -2.39 18.92 18.64
C VAL A 81 -3.26 17.68 18.44
N LEU A 82 -2.92 16.61 19.15
CA LEU A 82 -3.57 15.31 19.05
C LEU A 82 -4.41 15.02 20.28
N GLY A 83 -5.60 14.47 20.06
CA GLY A 83 -6.47 13.97 21.13
C GLY A 83 -7.28 12.75 20.67
N PRO A 84 -7.80 11.92 21.58
CA PRO A 84 -8.66 10.82 21.21
C PRO A 84 -9.90 11.35 20.47
N ALA A 85 -10.22 10.74 19.34
CA ALA A 85 -11.43 11.09 18.60
C ALA A 85 -12.65 10.71 19.45
N SER A 86 -13.51 11.69 19.74
CA SER A 86 -14.82 11.41 20.33
C SER A 86 -15.63 10.56 19.35
N SER A 87 -16.35 9.55 19.83
CA SER A 87 -17.26 8.73 19.04
C SER A 87 -18.39 9.60 18.46
N GLY A 88 -18.16 10.18 17.28
CA GLY A 88 -19.05 11.17 16.66
C GLY A 88 -18.33 12.33 15.96
N ALA A 89 -17.01 12.45 16.10
CA ALA A 89 -16.23 13.38 15.31
C ALA A 89 -16.26 12.95 13.83
N GLN A 90 -17.09 13.61 13.03
CA GLN A 90 -17.10 13.44 11.58
C GLN A 90 -15.87 14.14 11.01
N PHE A 91 -14.86 13.35 10.64
CA PHE A 91 -13.68 13.88 9.99
C PHE A 91 -14.08 14.47 8.64
N PRO A 92 -13.79 15.76 8.35
CA PRO A 92 -13.85 16.23 6.98
C PRO A 92 -12.85 15.39 6.19
N SER A 93 -13.35 14.71 5.15
CA SER A 93 -12.50 14.07 4.15
C SER A 93 -11.49 15.11 3.67
N ALA A 94 -10.21 14.93 4.00
CA ALA A 94 -9.10 15.77 3.55
C ALA A 94 -8.80 15.56 2.05
N VAL A 95 -9.84 15.40 1.24
CA VAL A 95 -9.77 15.60 -0.21
C VAL A 95 -9.91 17.11 -0.42
N GLY A 96 -8.91 17.84 0.06
CA GLY A 96 -8.66 19.21 -0.34
C GLY A 96 -8.01 19.22 -1.72
N ASP A 97 -8.17 20.33 -2.44
CA ASP A 97 -7.60 20.53 -3.77
C ASP A 97 -6.08 20.71 -3.64
N TRP A 98 -5.35 19.60 -3.56
CA TRP A 98 -3.87 19.57 -3.46
C TRP A 98 -3.20 20.40 -4.57
N SER A 99 -3.90 20.61 -5.68
CA SER A 99 -3.51 21.49 -6.78
C SER A 99 -3.22 22.94 -6.36
N ALA A 100 -3.87 23.44 -5.32
CA ALA A 100 -3.71 24.81 -4.83
C ALA A 100 -2.44 25.03 -4.00
N LEU A 101 -1.79 23.97 -3.50
CA LEU A 101 -0.56 24.07 -2.70
C LEU A 101 0.70 24.22 -3.57
N GLY A 102 0.60 23.99 -4.89
CA GLY A 102 1.72 24.14 -5.83
C GLY A 102 1.95 25.56 -6.34
N SER A 103 1.08 26.52 -6.03
CA SER A 103 1.12 27.86 -6.62
C SER A 103 2.00 28.87 -5.87
N ASN A 104 2.50 28.55 -4.66
CA ASN A 104 3.21 29.49 -3.79
C ASN A 104 4.74 29.23 -3.70
N GLY A 105 5.45 29.25 -4.83
CA GLY A 105 6.85 29.70 -4.82
C GLY A 105 7.99 28.67 -4.90
N GLY A 106 7.79 27.53 -5.57
CA GLY A 106 8.90 26.62 -5.91
C GLY A 106 9.68 27.02 -7.17
N GLY A 107 9.97 28.31 -7.36
CA GLY A 107 10.43 28.87 -8.63
C GLY A 107 11.86 29.42 -8.68
N ASP A 108 12.58 29.50 -7.56
CA ASP A 108 13.93 30.07 -7.52
C ASP A 108 14.91 29.10 -6.84
N GLY A 109 15.50 28.21 -7.64
CA GLY A 109 16.61 27.33 -7.27
C GLY A 109 17.45 26.98 -8.49
#